data_AF-A5FHI1-F1
#
_entry.id   AF-A5FHI1-F1
#
_cell.length_a   1.000
_cell.length_b   1.000
_cell.length_c   1.000
_cell.angle_alpha   90.00
_cell.angle_beta   90.00
_cell.angle_gamma   90.00
#
_symmetry.space_group_name_H-M   'P 1'
#
loop_
_entity.id
_entity.type
_entity.pdbx_description
1 polymer ?
#
loop_
_entity_poly.entity_id
_entity_poly.type
_entity_poly.pdbx_seq_one_letter_code
_entity_poly.pdbx_strand_id
1 'polypeptide(L)'
;MKTIDKLEAELVDRIYKLFLVKYAGNKSSFAKASNCTETTVRRVLRNEQGITINLLIRMAEALDTTSTELLKDLDLKNEGYK
;
A
#
# COMPACT_ATOMS: atom_id res chain seq x y z
N MET A 1 18.68 6.84 -2.93
CA MET A 1 17.30 6.47 -2.54
C MET A 1 17.42 5.41 -1.47
N LYS A 2 16.83 5.59 -0.29
CA LYS A 2 17.01 4.64 0.82
C LYS A 2 16.31 3.33 0.45
N THR A 3 16.83 2.19 0.88
CA THR A 3 16.26 0.86 0.58
C THR A 3 14.79 0.75 1.03
N ILE A 4 14.43 1.43 2.12
CA ILE A 4 13.06 1.54 2.62
C ILE A 4 12.14 2.22 1.61
N ASP A 5 12.57 3.29 0.94
CA ASP A 5 11.75 4.02 -0.05
C ASP A 5 11.38 3.11 -1.23
N LYS A 6 12.27 2.20 -1.63
CA LYS A 6 12.01 1.20 -2.69
C LYS A 6 10.92 0.21 -2.26
N LEU A 7 11.01 -0.30 -1.03
CA LEU A 7 10.03 -1.25 -0.50
C LEU A 7 8.66 -0.61 -0.29
N GLU A 8 8.61 0.64 0.19
CA GLU A 8 7.36 1.39 0.30
C GLU A 8 6.72 1.61 -1.07
N ALA A 9 7.52 1.96 -2.09
CA ALA A 9 7.01 2.12 -3.45
C ALA A 9 6.43 0.81 -4.03
N GLU A 10 7.08 -0.32 -3.78
CA GLU A 10 6.57 -1.63 -4.20
C GLU A 10 5.28 -2.01 -3.46
N LEU A 11 5.24 -1.79 -2.14
CA LEU A 11 4.03 -2.00 -1.33
C LEU A 11 2.86 -1.16 -1.86
N VAL A 12 3.11 0.12 -2.17
CA VAL A 12 2.10 1.03 -2.72
C VAL A 12 1.64 0.58 -4.11
N ASP A 13 2.54 0.10 -4.97
CA ASP A 13 2.18 -0.44 -6.29
C ASP A 13 1.26 -1.67 -6.18
N ARG A 14 1.53 -2.58 -5.23
CA ARG A 14 0.67 -3.74 -4.97
C ARG A 14 -0.72 -3.32 -4.50
N ILE A 15 -0.79 -2.39 -3.54
CA ILE A 15 -2.06 -1.80 -3.07
C ILE A 15 -2.78 -1.15 -4.25
N TYR A 16 -2.07 -0.40 -5.10
CA TYR A 16 -2.64 0.29 -6.25
C TYR A 16 -3.27 -0.68 -7.26
N LYS A 17 -2.59 -1.78 -7.59
CA LYS A 17 -3.11 -2.81 -8.51
C LYS A 17 -4.39 -3.44 -7.98
N LEU A 18 -4.42 -3.86 -6.71
CA LEU A 18 -5.62 -4.43 -6.10
C LEU A 18 -6.75 -3.39 -6.01
N PHE A 19 -6.42 -2.15 -5.70
CA PHE A 19 -7.35 -1.03 -5.69
C PHE A 19 -8.01 -0.82 -7.07
N LEU A 20 -7.23 -0.85 -8.16
CA LEU A 20 -7.77 -0.71 -9.51
C LEU A 20 -8.74 -1.86 -9.85
N VAL A 21 -8.40 -3.09 -9.47
CA VAL A 21 -9.25 -4.27 -9.73
C VAL A 21 -10.55 -4.19 -8.92
N LYS A 22 -10.49 -3.94 -7.61
CA LYS A 22 -11.66 -4.01 -6.73
C LYS A 22 -12.55 -2.76 -6.81
N TYR A 23 -11.95 -1.58 -6.95
CA TYR A 23 -12.66 -0.30 -6.86
C TYR A 23 -12.73 0.46 -8.19
N ALA A 24 -12.21 -0.10 -9.28
CA ALA A 24 -12.21 0.54 -10.61
C ALA A 24 -11.66 1.97 -10.60
N GLY A 25 -10.66 2.24 -9.75
CA GLY A 25 -10.07 3.57 -9.61
C GLY A 25 -10.86 4.56 -8.73
N ASN A 26 -11.98 4.15 -8.12
CA ASN A 26 -12.78 5.00 -7.24
C ASN A 26 -12.13 5.15 -5.85
N LYS A 27 -11.42 6.27 -5.66
CA LYS A 27 -10.68 6.56 -4.41
C LYS A 27 -11.60 6.80 -3.22
N SER A 28 -12.78 7.40 -3.44
CA SER A 28 -13.74 7.67 -2.37
C SER A 28 -14.29 6.35 -1.79
N SER A 29 -14.62 5.38 -2.65
CA SER A 29 -15.07 4.06 -2.21
C SER A 29 -14.00 3.30 -1.45
N PHE A 30 -12.75 3.31 -1.95
CA PHE A 30 -11.64 2.68 -1.25
C PHE A 30 -11.38 3.36 0.11
N ALA A 31 -11.41 4.68 0.17
CA ALA A 31 -11.23 5.44 1.40
C ALA A 31 -12.30 5.09 2.45
N LYS A 32 -13.57 5.00 2.03
CA LYS A 32 -14.68 4.59 2.89
C LYS A 32 -14.48 3.17 3.43
N ALA A 33 -14.08 2.24 2.57
CA ALA A 33 -13.83 0.85 2.97
C ALA A 33 -12.63 0.72 3.93
N SER A 34 -11.56 1.49 3.72
CA SER A 34 -10.39 1.53 4.61
C SER A 34 -10.55 2.44 5.83
N ASN A 35 -11.76 2.99 6.06
CA ASN A 35 -12.07 3.93 7.13
C ASN A 35 -11.08 5.12 7.21
N CYS A 36 -10.72 5.70 6.07
CA CYS A 36 -9.81 6.83 6.00
C CYS A 36 -10.34 7.91 5.04
N THR A 37 -9.62 9.02 4.92
CA THR A 37 -10.02 10.09 4.00
C THR A 37 -9.54 9.79 2.58
N GLU A 38 -10.26 10.28 1.58
CA GLU A 38 -9.81 10.19 0.19
C GLU A 38 -8.45 10.89 -0.03
N THR A 39 -8.18 11.96 0.73
CA THR A 39 -6.87 12.61 0.75
C THR A 39 -5.78 11.66 1.21
N THR A 40 -6.02 10.86 2.25
CA THR A 40 -5.08 9.83 2.72
C THR A 40 -4.79 8.81 1.62
N VAL A 41 -5.84 8.26 0.98
CA VAL A 41 -5.68 7.33 -0.15
C VAL A 41 -4.86 7.96 -1.27
N ARG A 42 -5.20 9.18 -1.68
CA ARG A 42 -4.50 9.88 -2.76
C ARG A 42 -3.01 10.10 -2.45
N ARG A 43 -2.67 10.50 -1.22
CA ARG A 43 -1.27 10.75 -0.83
C ARG A 43 -0.47 9.45 -0.73
N VAL A 44 -1.05 8.39 -0.18
CA VAL A 44 -0.42 7.05 -0.14
C VAL A 44 -0.15 6.54 -1.54
N LEU A 45 -1.16 6.55 -2.43
CA LEU A 45 -1.01 6.05 -3.81
C LEU A 45 -0.03 6.88 -4.66
N ARG A 46 0.38 8.06 -4.20
CA ARG A 46 1.41 8.89 -4.83
C ARG A 46 2.76 8.83 -4.12
N ASN A 47 2.93 7.97 -3.12
CA ASN A 47 4.10 7.93 -2.24
C ASN A 47 4.41 9.29 -1.56
N GLU A 48 3.40 10.16 -1.39
CA GLU A 48 3.52 11.45 -0.68
C GLU A 48 3.31 11.31 0.84
N GLN A 49 2.89 10.13 1.29
CA GLN A 49 2.67 9.79 2.68
C GLN A 49 2.97 8.30 2.89
N GLY A 50 3.83 7.99 3.87
CA GLY A 50 4.09 6.60 4.29
C GLY A 50 2.86 5.93 4.88
N ILE A 51 2.89 4.59 4.92
CA ILE A 51 1.79 3.77 5.42
C ILE A 51 2.11 3.33 6.85
N THR A 52 1.31 3.78 7.82
CA THR A 52 1.38 3.25 9.18
C THR A 52 0.78 1.84 9.23
N ILE A 53 1.19 1.01 10.19
CA ILE A 53 0.69 -0.38 10.32
C ILE A 53 -0.85 -0.42 10.39
N ASN A 54 -1.47 0.48 11.16
CA ASN A 54 -2.94 0.57 11.24
C ASN A 54 -3.58 0.96 9.89
N LEU A 55 -2.93 1.78 9.08
CA LEU A 55 -3.43 2.10 7.75
C LEU A 55 -3.28 0.90 6.80
N LEU A 56 -2.15 0.19 6.87
CA LEU A 56 -1.91 -1.03 6.09
C LEU A 56 -2.98 -2.10 6.36
N ILE A 57 -3.27 -2.39 7.63
CA ILE A 57 -4.25 -3.41 8.01
C ILE A 57 -5.64 -3.07 7.44
N ARG A 58 -6.11 -1.83 7.64
CA ARG A 58 -7.42 -1.40 7.12
C ARG A 58 -7.49 -1.37 5.58
N MET A 59 -6.38 -1.03 4.92
CA MET A 59 -6.29 -1.12 3.47
C MET A 59 -6.31 -2.57 2.98
N ALA A 60 -5.62 -3.47 3.67
CA ALA A 60 -5.63 -4.90 3.35
C ALA A 60 -7.02 -5.51 3.50
N GLU A 61 -7.71 -5.25 4.61
CA GLU A 61 -9.10 -5.67 4.83
C GLU A 61 -10.02 -5.14 3.73
N ALA A 62 -9.91 -3.85 3.40
CA ALA A 62 -10.67 -3.25 2.32
C ALA A 62 -10.36 -3.86 0.94
N LEU A 63 -9.22 -4.53 0.75
CA LEU A 63 -8.82 -5.19 -0.49
C LEU A 63 -9.07 -6.70 -0.48
N ASP A 64 -9.79 -7.23 0.52
CA ASP A 64 -9.99 -8.67 0.74
C ASP A 64 -8.67 -9.46 0.78
N THR A 65 -7.65 -8.89 1.40
CA THR A 65 -6.34 -9.53 1.59
C THR A 65 -5.83 -9.31 3.02
N THR A 66 -4.61 -9.76 3.31
CA THR A 66 -3.95 -9.53 4.60
C THR A 66 -2.73 -8.63 4.44
N SER A 67 -2.34 -7.95 5.51
CA SER A 67 -1.09 -7.18 5.53
C SER A 67 0.13 -8.07 5.26
N THR A 68 0.09 -9.33 5.70
CA THR A 68 1.13 -10.33 5.43
C THR A 68 1.27 -10.62 3.93
N GLU A 69 0.16 -10.81 3.22
CA GLU A 69 0.19 -11.02 1.76
C GLU A 69 0.69 -9.77 1.02
N LEU A 70 0.31 -8.57 1.46
CA LEU A 70 0.82 -7.33 0.87
C LEU A 70 2.34 -7.18 1.05
N LEU A 71 2.86 -7.59 2.21
CA LEU A 71 4.28 -7.51 2.57
C LEU A 71 5.12 -8.70 2.06
N LYS A 72 4.48 -9.74 1.53
CA LYS A 72 5.15 -10.98 1.12
C LYS A 72 6.25 -10.73 0.10
N ASP A 73 7.41 -11.35 0.26
CA ASP A 73 8.55 -11.20 -0.66
C ASP A 73 9.09 -9.76 -0.80
N LEU A 74 8.68 -8.81 0.06
CA LEU A 74 9.38 -7.53 0.19
C LEU A 74 10.68 -7.78 0.95
N ASP A 75 11.78 -7.99 0.22
CA ASP A 75 13.08 -8.27 0.82
C ASP A 75 14.04 -7.08 0.69
N LEU A 76 14.67 -6.72 1.82
CA LEU A 76 15.78 -5.75 1.86
C LEU A 76 17.07 -6.35 1.28
N LYS A 77 17.17 -7.68 1.14
CA LYS A 77 18.37 -8.38 0.69
C LYS A 77 18.53 -8.33 -0.84
N ASN A 78 18.75 -7.15 -1.38
CA ASN A 78 19.32 -7.00 -2.72
C ASN A 78 20.33 -5.85 -2.84
N GLU A 79 20.94 -5.46 -1.72
CA GLU A 79 22.21 -4.72 -1.76
C GLU A 79 23.26 -5.60 -1.07
N GLY A 80 24.16 -6.15 -1.89
CA GLY A 80 25.00 -7.29 -1.57
C GLY A 80 25.83 -7.12 -0.29
N TYR A 81 25.66 -8.06 0.63
CA TYR A 81 26.79 -8.55 1.42
C TYR A 81 27.63 -9.44 0.49
N LYS A 82 28.54 -8.81 -0.25
CA LYS A 82 29.79 -9.40 -0.73
C LYS A 82 30.92 -8.46 -0.36
#